data_AF-A0A364NP05-F1
#
_entry.id   AF-A0A364NP05-F1
#
_cell.length_a   1.000
_cell.length_b   1.000
_cell.length_c   1.000
_cell.angle_alpha   90.00
_cell.angle_beta   90.00
_cell.angle_gamma   90.00
#
_symmetry.space_group_name_H-M   'P 1'
#
loop_
_entity.id
_entity.type
_entity.pdbx_description
1 polymer ?
#
loop_
_entity_poly.entity_id
_entity_poly.type
_entity_poly.pdbx_seq_one_letter_code
_entity_poly.pdbx_strand_id
1 'polypeptide(L)'
;MNAWKGISLRLIATGLFAGMALCVKIASADAPVGQIVFWRSSIALIPIVLYLMWMNAFPTALRTRHWKGHLSRSAYGCLAMFLSFISLAYLPLSLAAALGFLAPIFAIPLAVMLLGERPSFYLVIMVLTGFLGVLIILYPSLESPDMTKSTLLGCMAGLAMAITTAIAKVKIKQLTHTEHAGSIAFYFALICSLFGLLTAFLGWAPLDTHTLFWLISAGLFGGVAHVVMTEAMARTSVSTLAVFEYTAIFWALGLDYSVFGGLPDPIALVGAVIIVLAGVGVLKIESRPVRG
;
A
#
# COMPACT_ATOMS: atom_id res chain seq x y z
N MET A 1 -2.95 15.74 19.12
CA MET A 1 -2.05 15.35 18.00
C MET A 1 -2.82 15.55 16.70
N ASN A 2 -2.37 16.41 15.79
CA ASN A 2 -3.17 16.81 14.63
C ASN A 2 -3.26 15.64 13.63
N ALA A 3 -4.38 14.92 13.62
CA ALA A 3 -4.69 13.83 12.66
C ALA A 3 -4.42 14.25 11.20
N TRP A 4 -4.62 15.54 10.90
CA TRP A 4 -4.27 16.18 9.64
C TRP A 4 -2.85 15.90 9.14
N LYS A 5 -1.84 15.87 10.02
CA LYS A 5 -0.46 15.57 9.62
C LYS A 5 -0.33 14.15 9.10
N GLY A 6 -0.92 13.17 9.81
CA GLY A 6 -0.88 11.78 9.35
C GLY A 6 -1.71 11.54 8.10
N ILE A 7 -2.86 12.19 7.98
CA ILE A 7 -3.71 12.11 6.77
C ILE A 7 -2.98 12.69 5.55
N SER A 8 -2.35 13.86 5.69
CA SER A 8 -1.60 14.49 4.60
C SER A 8 -0.44 13.60 4.15
N LEU A 9 0.33 13.05 5.10
CA LEU A 9 1.37 12.07 4.80
C LEU A 9 0.80 10.83 4.10
N ARG A 10 -0.38 10.35 4.51
CA ARG A 10 -0.99 9.19 3.86
C ARG A 10 -1.34 9.46 2.40
N LEU A 11 -1.89 10.64 2.07
CA LEU A 11 -2.20 11.05 0.70
C LEU A 11 -0.94 11.17 -0.16
N ILE A 12 0.15 11.70 0.40
CA ILE A 12 1.45 11.75 -0.29
C ILE A 12 1.96 10.33 -0.54
N ALA A 13 1.91 9.47 0.47
CA ALA A 13 2.33 8.09 0.33
C ALA A 13 1.50 7.31 -0.70
N THR A 14 0.19 7.52 -0.79
CA THR A 14 -0.64 6.86 -1.82
C THR A 14 -0.25 7.30 -3.23
N GLY A 15 0.05 8.59 -3.44
CA GLY A 15 0.56 9.08 -4.73
C GLY A 15 1.92 8.50 -5.09
N LEU A 16 2.86 8.46 -4.14
CA LEU A 16 4.18 7.84 -4.36
C LEU A 16 4.06 6.34 -4.66
N PHE A 17 3.16 5.62 -3.98
CA PHE A 17 2.89 4.21 -4.29
C PHE A 17 2.26 4.02 -5.68
N ALA A 18 1.43 4.94 -6.14
CA ALA A 18 0.88 4.89 -7.49
C ALA A 18 1.99 5.08 -8.55
N GLY A 19 2.88 6.06 -8.36
CA GLY A 19 4.04 6.26 -9.23
C GLY A 19 4.97 5.03 -9.25
N MET A 20 5.25 4.45 -8.09
CA MET A 20 5.96 3.18 -7.98
C MET A 20 5.25 2.05 -8.73
N ALA A 21 3.93 1.90 -8.58
CA ALA A 21 3.16 0.85 -9.23
C ALA A 21 3.21 0.97 -10.76
N LEU A 22 3.16 2.19 -11.30
CA LEU A 22 3.35 2.43 -12.74
C LEU A 22 4.74 1.96 -13.20
N CYS A 23 5.80 2.34 -12.48
CA CYS A 23 7.16 1.92 -12.80
C CYS A 23 7.32 0.39 -12.79
N VAL A 24 6.74 -0.27 -11.77
CA VAL A 24 6.72 -1.74 -11.66
C VAL A 24 5.95 -2.39 -12.80
N LYS A 25 4.79 -1.83 -13.18
CA LYS A 25 3.99 -2.33 -14.29
C LYS A 25 4.78 -2.33 -15.59
N ILE A 26 5.48 -1.22 -15.89
CA ILE A 26 6.32 -1.12 -17.09
C ILE A 26 7.46 -2.14 -17.04
N ALA A 27 8.18 -2.22 -15.92
CA ALA A 27 9.30 -3.16 -15.77
C ALA A 27 8.88 -4.65 -15.77
N SER A 28 7.61 -4.96 -15.45
CA SER A 28 7.10 -6.33 -15.42
C SER A 28 6.94 -7.00 -16.78
N ALA A 29 7.06 -6.23 -17.87
CA ALA A 29 7.14 -6.79 -19.21
C ALA A 29 8.43 -7.60 -19.42
N ASP A 30 9.52 -7.19 -18.79
CA ASP A 30 10.87 -7.69 -19.08
C ASP A 30 11.54 -8.38 -17.88
N ALA A 31 11.10 -8.09 -16.65
CA ALA A 31 11.69 -8.63 -15.43
C ALA A 31 10.73 -9.57 -14.68
N PRO A 32 11.16 -10.77 -14.25
CA PRO A 32 10.37 -11.63 -13.39
C PRO A 32 10.15 -10.99 -12.01
N VAL A 33 9.04 -11.38 -11.37
CA VAL A 33 8.58 -10.85 -10.08
C VAL A 33 9.69 -10.75 -9.03
N GLY A 34 10.45 -11.83 -8.83
CA GLY A 34 11.49 -11.86 -7.79
C GLY A 34 12.64 -10.88 -8.04
N GLN A 35 12.97 -10.63 -9.31
CA GLN A 35 13.96 -9.63 -9.72
C GLN A 35 13.44 -8.21 -9.50
N ILE A 36 12.18 -7.93 -9.82
CA ILE A 36 11.53 -6.65 -9.53
C ILE A 36 11.56 -6.37 -8.03
N VAL A 37 11.20 -7.37 -7.22
CA VAL A 37 11.16 -7.27 -5.76
C VAL A 37 12.54 -6.93 -5.20
N PHE A 38 13.59 -7.58 -5.70
CA PHE A 38 14.97 -7.25 -5.34
C PHE A 38 15.28 -5.79 -5.64
N TRP A 39 15.24 -5.39 -6.91
CA TRP A 39 15.65 -4.03 -7.32
C TRP A 39 14.86 -2.94 -6.63
N ARG A 40 13.52 -3.07 -6.58
CA ARG A 40 12.65 -2.11 -5.89
C ARG A 40 12.99 -2.01 -4.40
N SER A 41 13.31 -3.12 -3.74
CA SER A 41 13.58 -3.12 -2.29
C SER A 41 15.02 -2.70 -1.96
N SER A 42 16.01 -3.10 -2.76
CA SER A 42 17.41 -2.69 -2.58
C SER A 42 17.58 -1.20 -2.80
N ILE A 43 17.00 -0.66 -3.88
CA ILE A 43 17.08 0.77 -4.18
C ILE A 43 16.27 1.59 -3.17
N ALA A 44 15.16 1.06 -2.63
CA ALA A 44 14.40 1.72 -1.57
C ALA A 44 15.22 1.98 -0.30
N LEU A 45 16.30 1.23 -0.04
CA LEU A 45 17.19 1.49 1.10
C LEU A 45 17.85 2.87 1.02
N ILE A 46 18.10 3.39 -0.19
CA ILE A 46 18.76 4.68 -0.39
C ILE A 46 17.94 5.84 0.23
N PRO A 47 16.69 6.13 -0.21
CA PRO A 47 15.91 7.20 0.39
C PRO A 47 15.58 6.93 1.87
N ILE A 48 15.49 5.67 2.30
CA ILE A 48 15.26 5.33 3.72
C ILE A 48 16.46 5.72 4.58
N VAL A 49 17.69 5.40 4.14
CA VAL A 49 18.92 5.76 4.86
C VAL A 49 19.13 7.27 4.84
N LEU A 50 18.89 7.94 3.71
CA LEU A 50 18.95 9.40 3.62
C LEU A 50 17.96 10.06 4.59
N TYR A 51 16.74 9.52 4.72
CA TYR A 51 15.76 9.97 5.69
C TYR A 51 16.27 9.80 7.14
N LEU A 52 16.82 8.63 7.49
CA LEU A 52 17.36 8.39 8.83
C LEU A 52 18.56 9.30 9.14
N MET A 53 19.39 9.63 8.15
CA MET A 53 20.48 10.60 8.30
C MET A 53 19.92 12.01 8.53
N TRP A 54 18.92 12.43 7.76
CA TRP A 54 18.27 13.73 7.92
C TRP A 54 17.63 13.91 9.30
N MET A 55 17.10 12.83 9.87
CA MET A 55 16.56 12.79 11.24
C MET A 55 17.63 12.65 12.33
N ASN A 56 18.93 12.64 11.99
CA ASN A 56 20.04 12.36 12.90
C ASN A 56 19.86 11.04 13.69
N ALA A 57 19.18 10.08 13.08
CA ALA A 57 18.79 8.82 13.70
C ALA A 57 19.69 7.65 13.24
N PHE A 58 20.47 7.83 12.16
CA PHE A 58 21.37 6.80 11.64
C PHE A 58 22.74 6.81 12.34
N PRO A 59 23.34 5.66 12.70
CA PRO A 59 22.81 4.29 12.62
C PRO A 59 22.06 3.85 13.89
N THR A 60 21.95 4.71 14.90
CA THR A 60 21.42 4.36 16.23
C THR A 60 20.01 3.76 16.17
N ALA A 61 19.14 4.30 15.31
CA ALA A 61 17.78 3.80 15.12
C ALA A 61 17.71 2.40 14.47
N LEU A 62 18.79 1.93 13.84
CA LEU A 62 18.88 0.55 13.34
C LEU A 62 19.21 -0.46 14.45
N ARG A 63 19.58 -0.02 15.66
CA ARG A 63 19.77 -0.92 16.80
C ARG A 63 18.41 -1.26 17.43
N THR A 64 17.72 -2.25 16.86
CA THR A 64 16.42 -2.69 17.36
C THR A 64 16.53 -3.82 18.39
N ARG A 65 15.70 -3.74 19.46
CA ARG A 65 15.41 -4.89 20.34
C ARG A 65 14.20 -5.69 19.87
N HIS A 66 13.43 -5.17 18.91
CA HIS A 66 12.16 -5.72 18.41
C HIS A 66 12.31 -6.44 17.07
N TRP A 67 13.43 -7.14 16.84
CA TRP A 67 13.72 -7.82 15.57
C TRP A 67 12.61 -8.80 15.13
N LYS A 68 11.96 -9.48 16.08
CA LYS A 68 10.81 -10.38 15.80
C LYS A 68 9.63 -9.63 15.20
N GLY A 69 9.39 -8.39 15.65
CA GLY A 69 8.33 -7.54 15.12
C GLY A 69 8.63 -7.09 13.70
N HIS A 70 9.88 -6.66 13.43
CA HIS A 70 10.35 -6.33 12.08
C HIS A 70 10.27 -7.52 11.13
N LEU A 71 10.68 -8.71 11.58
CA LEU A 71 10.58 -9.94 10.79
C LEU A 71 9.12 -10.31 10.51
N SER A 72 8.25 -10.30 11.53
CA SER A 72 6.83 -10.62 11.39
C SER A 72 6.14 -9.66 10.41
N ARG A 73 6.33 -8.35 10.57
CA ARG A 73 5.83 -7.35 9.61
C ARG A 73 6.35 -7.64 8.21
N SER A 74 7.65 -7.88 8.07
CA SER A 74 8.25 -8.04 6.75
C SER A 74 7.76 -9.30 6.06
N ALA A 75 7.57 -10.40 6.81
CA ALA A 75 6.98 -11.63 6.31
C ALA A 75 5.56 -11.41 5.79
N TYR A 76 4.67 -10.76 6.57
CA TYR A 76 3.29 -10.49 6.10
C TYR A 76 3.26 -9.57 4.88
N GLY A 77 4.12 -8.55 4.82
CA GLY A 77 4.19 -7.67 3.65
C GLY A 77 4.77 -8.34 2.42
N CYS A 78 5.77 -9.20 2.59
CA CYS A 78 6.36 -9.99 1.50
C CYS A 78 5.33 -11.00 0.98
N LEU A 79 4.65 -11.70 1.88
CA LEU A 79 3.56 -12.62 1.54
C LEU A 79 2.43 -11.90 0.79
N ALA A 80 2.01 -10.72 1.25
CA ALA A 80 1.02 -9.90 0.56
C ALA A 80 1.47 -9.58 -0.88
N MET A 81 2.73 -9.21 -1.07
CA MET A 81 3.27 -8.91 -2.39
C MET A 81 3.32 -10.15 -3.31
N PHE A 82 3.68 -11.33 -2.82
CA PHE A 82 3.60 -12.56 -3.62
C PHE A 82 2.15 -12.91 -3.98
N LEU A 83 1.24 -12.82 -3.02
CA LEU A 83 -0.19 -13.04 -3.25
C LEU A 83 -0.79 -12.03 -4.23
N SER A 84 -0.28 -10.79 -4.26
CA SER A 84 -0.72 -9.79 -5.26
C SER A 84 -0.36 -10.20 -6.68
N PHE A 85 0.84 -10.76 -6.89
CA PHE A 85 1.23 -11.26 -8.21
C PHE A 85 0.44 -12.50 -8.63
N ILE A 86 0.17 -13.42 -7.70
CA ILE A 86 -0.70 -14.57 -7.97
C ILE A 86 -2.11 -14.11 -8.34
N SER A 87 -2.66 -13.13 -7.60
CA SER A 87 -3.97 -12.55 -7.91
C SER A 87 -3.99 -11.91 -9.29
N LEU A 88 -2.97 -11.11 -9.64
CA LEU A 88 -2.85 -10.48 -10.96
C LEU A 88 -2.59 -11.48 -12.11
N ALA A 89 -1.96 -12.63 -11.83
CA ALA A 89 -1.73 -13.65 -12.85
C ALA A 89 -3.01 -14.37 -13.26
N TYR A 90 -4.01 -14.45 -12.36
CA TYR A 90 -5.24 -15.20 -12.58
C TYR A 90 -6.49 -14.33 -12.72
N LEU A 91 -6.40 -13.04 -12.40
CA LEU A 91 -7.53 -12.10 -12.47
C LEU A 91 -7.23 -10.91 -13.37
N PRO A 92 -8.27 -10.32 -13.97
CA PRO A 92 -8.18 -8.97 -14.52
C PRO A 92 -7.69 -7.97 -13.47
N LEU A 93 -6.92 -6.97 -13.92
CA LEU A 93 -6.34 -5.92 -13.07
C LEU A 93 -7.38 -5.22 -12.18
N SER A 94 -8.57 -4.95 -12.72
CA SER A 94 -9.69 -4.33 -12.00
C SER A 94 -10.16 -5.17 -10.82
N LEU A 95 -10.35 -6.48 -11.01
CA LEU A 95 -10.82 -7.39 -9.98
C LEU A 95 -9.75 -7.62 -8.90
N ALA A 96 -8.48 -7.77 -9.29
CA ALA A 96 -7.37 -7.83 -8.35
C ALA A 96 -7.25 -6.53 -7.51
N ALA A 97 -7.45 -5.36 -8.14
CA ALA A 97 -7.46 -4.08 -7.45
C ALA A 97 -8.64 -3.96 -6.48
N ALA A 98 -9.85 -4.37 -6.87
CA ALA A 98 -11.03 -4.37 -6.01
C ALA A 98 -10.81 -5.22 -4.75
N LEU A 99 -10.22 -6.41 -4.90
CA LEU A 99 -9.83 -7.26 -3.77
C LEU A 99 -8.78 -6.58 -2.87
N GLY A 100 -7.80 -5.89 -3.46
CA GLY A 100 -6.82 -5.12 -2.70
C GLY A 100 -7.42 -3.99 -1.86
N PHE A 101 -8.47 -3.35 -2.35
CA PHE A 101 -9.22 -2.34 -1.62
C PHE A 101 -10.09 -2.90 -0.48
N LEU A 102 -10.09 -4.22 -0.24
CA LEU A 102 -10.61 -4.78 1.01
C LEU A 102 -9.62 -4.63 2.18
N ALA A 103 -8.33 -4.39 1.93
CA ALA A 103 -7.33 -4.29 2.99
C ALA A 103 -7.64 -3.19 4.04
N PRO A 104 -8.08 -1.96 3.66
CA PRO A 104 -8.56 -0.97 4.62
C PRO A 104 -9.72 -1.45 5.50
N ILE A 105 -10.67 -2.21 4.93
CA ILE A 105 -11.81 -2.77 5.68
C ILE A 105 -11.33 -3.78 6.71
N PHE A 106 -10.47 -4.72 6.32
CA PHE A 106 -9.90 -5.71 7.24
C PHE A 106 -8.98 -5.10 8.30
N ALA A 107 -8.35 -3.96 7.99
CA ALA A 107 -7.47 -3.29 8.94
C ALA A 107 -8.22 -2.75 10.16
N ILE A 108 -9.49 -2.36 10.05
CA ILE A 108 -10.28 -1.83 11.17
C ILE A 108 -10.46 -2.88 12.29
N PRO A 109 -11.09 -4.05 12.08
CA PRO A 109 -11.29 -5.02 13.14
C PRO A 109 -9.94 -5.51 13.70
N LEU A 110 -8.91 -5.66 12.84
CA LEU A 110 -7.57 -6.01 13.31
C LEU A 110 -6.96 -4.92 14.20
N ALA A 111 -7.17 -3.64 13.89
CA ALA A 111 -6.72 -2.53 14.72
C ALA A 111 -7.48 -2.49 16.05
N VAL A 112 -8.79 -2.77 16.06
CA VAL A 112 -9.57 -2.90 17.30
C VAL A 112 -9.00 -4.02 18.18
N MET A 113 -8.76 -5.20 17.61
CA MET A 113 -8.31 -6.39 18.36
C MET A 113 -6.85 -6.31 18.83
N LEU A 114 -5.94 -5.78 17.99
CA LEU A 114 -4.50 -5.85 18.23
C LEU A 114 -3.89 -4.54 18.75
N LEU A 115 -4.54 -3.41 18.52
CA LEU A 115 -4.09 -2.08 18.98
C LEU A 115 -5.03 -1.46 20.03
N GLY A 116 -6.22 -2.03 20.23
CA GLY A 116 -7.23 -1.44 21.10
C GLY A 116 -7.82 -0.15 20.56
N GLU A 117 -7.74 0.09 19.24
CA GLU A 117 -8.40 1.24 18.61
C GLU A 117 -9.92 1.17 18.83
N ARG A 118 -10.55 2.31 19.07
CA ARG A 118 -12.01 2.44 19.25
C ARG A 118 -12.59 3.34 18.15
N PRO A 119 -12.63 2.89 16.89
CA PRO A 119 -13.18 3.67 15.81
C PRO A 119 -14.66 3.94 16.06
N SER A 120 -15.10 5.17 15.80
CA SER A 120 -16.53 5.48 15.87
C SER A 120 -17.29 4.70 14.79
N PHE A 121 -18.55 4.37 15.07
CA PHE A 121 -19.43 3.74 14.09
C PHE A 121 -19.52 4.55 12.78
N TYR A 122 -19.51 5.89 12.89
CA TYR A 122 -19.47 6.79 11.74
C TYR A 122 -18.22 6.60 10.87
N LEU A 123 -17.04 6.40 11.45
CA LEU A 123 -15.81 6.14 10.70
C LEU A 123 -15.93 4.83 9.91
N VAL A 124 -16.48 3.78 10.52
CA VAL A 124 -16.70 2.50 9.84
C VAL A 124 -17.63 2.67 8.64
N ILE A 125 -18.72 3.43 8.78
CA ILE A 125 -19.62 3.77 7.66
C ILE A 125 -18.86 4.51 6.55
N MET A 126 -18.01 5.49 6.88
CA MET A 126 -17.22 6.21 5.87
C MET A 126 -16.25 5.28 5.13
N VAL A 127 -15.65 4.30 5.81
CA VAL A 127 -14.77 3.31 5.14
C VAL A 127 -15.56 2.41 4.19
N LEU A 128 -16.74 1.93 4.60
CA LEU A 128 -17.61 1.14 3.72
C LEU A 128 -18.13 1.97 2.55
N THR A 129 -18.45 3.24 2.78
CA THR A 129 -18.89 4.18 1.74
C THR A 129 -17.78 4.45 0.73
N GLY A 130 -16.53 4.67 1.20
CA GLY A 130 -15.38 4.83 0.32
C GLY A 130 -15.12 3.58 -0.53
N PHE A 131 -15.27 2.39 0.05
CA PHE A 131 -15.18 1.13 -0.69
C PHE A 131 -16.28 0.99 -1.74
N LEU A 132 -17.51 1.40 -1.43
CA LEU A 132 -18.59 1.42 -2.42
C LEU A 132 -18.25 2.34 -3.61
N GLY A 133 -17.64 3.49 -3.36
CA GLY A 133 -17.15 4.37 -4.42
C GLY A 133 -16.09 3.71 -5.30
N VAL A 134 -15.18 2.91 -4.71
CA VAL A 134 -14.22 2.09 -5.47
C VAL A 134 -14.95 1.05 -6.34
N LEU A 135 -15.93 0.34 -5.79
CA LEU A 135 -16.69 -0.65 -6.55
C LEU A 135 -17.44 -0.03 -7.73
N ILE A 136 -17.98 1.18 -7.58
CA ILE A 136 -18.64 1.92 -8.66
C ILE A 136 -17.63 2.29 -9.76
N ILE A 137 -16.45 2.77 -9.41
CA ILE A 137 -15.40 3.08 -10.41
C ILE A 137 -14.99 1.83 -11.17
N LEU A 138 -14.85 0.70 -10.47
CA LEU A 138 -14.43 -0.56 -11.07
C LEU A 138 -15.56 -1.33 -11.75
N TYR A 139 -16.82 -0.92 -11.57
CA TYR A 139 -18.00 -1.64 -12.05
C TYR A 139 -17.93 -2.02 -13.54
N PRO A 140 -17.60 -1.09 -14.47
CA PRO A 140 -17.54 -1.45 -15.89
C PRO A 140 -16.49 -2.53 -16.18
N SER A 141 -15.41 -2.55 -15.42
CA SER A 141 -14.33 -3.54 -15.53
C SER A 141 -14.61 -4.84 -14.77
N LEU A 142 -15.76 -4.94 -14.10
CA LEU A 142 -16.22 -6.11 -13.33
C LEU A 142 -17.40 -6.82 -14.00
N GLU A 143 -17.92 -6.33 -15.13
CA GLU A 143 -18.98 -7.01 -15.85
C GLU A 143 -18.47 -8.34 -16.44
N SER A 144 -19.08 -9.44 -15.98
CA SER A 144 -18.94 -10.82 -16.49
C SER A 144 -17.53 -11.41 -16.50
N PRO A 145 -16.84 -11.58 -15.35
CA PRO A 145 -15.66 -12.42 -15.30
C PRO A 145 -16.08 -13.88 -15.51
N ASP A 146 -15.52 -14.53 -16.54
CA ASP A 146 -15.66 -15.98 -16.72
C ASP A 146 -15.16 -16.70 -15.46
N MET A 147 -16.08 -17.25 -14.68
CA MET A 147 -15.79 -17.85 -13.37
C MET A 147 -15.20 -19.25 -13.56
N THR A 148 -13.90 -19.28 -13.84
CA THR A 148 -13.12 -20.51 -14.00
C THR A 148 -12.46 -20.90 -12.68
N LYS A 149 -11.99 -22.15 -12.53
CA LYS A 149 -11.17 -22.57 -11.38
C LYS A 149 -9.95 -21.65 -11.16
N SER A 150 -9.37 -21.14 -12.24
CA SER A 150 -8.30 -20.14 -12.26
C SER A 150 -8.73 -18.84 -11.57
N THR A 151 -9.91 -18.33 -11.93
CA THR A 151 -10.50 -17.12 -11.35
C THR A 151 -10.72 -17.27 -9.84
N LEU A 152 -11.19 -18.43 -9.38
CA LEU A 152 -11.36 -18.70 -7.95
C LEU A 152 -10.03 -18.65 -7.18
N LEU A 153 -8.96 -19.25 -7.71
CA LEU A 153 -7.63 -19.19 -7.11
C LEU A 153 -7.11 -17.75 -7.03
N GLY A 154 -7.30 -16.98 -8.10
CA GLY A 154 -6.95 -15.56 -8.12
C GLY A 154 -7.70 -14.73 -7.08
N CYS A 155 -9.00 -15.01 -6.90
CA CYS A 155 -9.84 -14.36 -5.88
C CYS A 155 -9.41 -14.71 -4.46
N MET A 156 -9.11 -15.99 -4.20
CA MET A 156 -8.59 -16.44 -2.91
C MET A 156 -7.24 -15.78 -2.59
N ALA A 157 -6.35 -15.69 -3.59
CA ALA A 157 -5.06 -15.02 -3.45
C ALA A 157 -5.23 -13.52 -3.18
N GLY A 158 -6.14 -12.84 -3.89
CA GLY A 158 -6.42 -11.41 -3.68
C GLY A 158 -7.05 -11.13 -2.31
N LEU A 159 -7.93 -12.01 -1.83
CA LEU A 159 -8.49 -11.90 -0.48
C LEU A 159 -7.42 -12.12 0.61
N ALA A 160 -6.58 -13.14 0.43
CA ALA A 160 -5.46 -13.41 1.34
C ALA A 160 -4.44 -12.27 1.32
N MET A 161 -4.17 -11.68 0.15
CA MET A 161 -3.35 -10.47 0.01
C MET A 161 -3.94 -9.31 0.82
N ALA A 162 -5.24 -9.07 0.75
CA ALA A 162 -5.89 -7.98 1.47
C ALA A 162 -5.78 -8.15 3.00
N ILE A 163 -6.02 -9.37 3.50
CA ILE A 163 -5.90 -9.71 4.92
C ILE A 163 -4.45 -9.58 5.40
N THR A 164 -3.48 -10.15 4.68
CA THR A 164 -2.06 -10.08 5.05
C THR A 164 -1.54 -8.64 4.98
N THR A 165 -2.00 -7.84 4.02
CA THR A 165 -1.73 -6.40 3.96
C THR A 165 -2.28 -5.67 5.18
N ALA A 166 -3.51 -5.99 5.61
CA ALA A 166 -4.12 -5.38 6.79
C ALA A 166 -3.34 -5.73 8.07
N ILE A 167 -2.96 -7.00 8.25
CA ILE A 167 -2.09 -7.44 9.36
C ILE A 167 -0.76 -6.69 9.33
N ALA A 168 -0.13 -6.58 8.15
CA ALA A 168 1.12 -5.85 7.98
C ALA A 168 0.97 -4.38 8.40
N LYS A 169 -0.10 -3.69 8.05
CA LYS A 169 -0.33 -2.29 8.46
C LYS A 169 -0.49 -2.15 9.97
N VAL A 170 -1.25 -3.04 10.60
CA VAL A 170 -1.42 -3.05 12.07
C VAL A 170 -0.07 -3.33 12.76
N LYS A 171 0.76 -4.22 12.21
CA LYS A 171 2.12 -4.47 12.72
C LYS A 171 3.05 -3.27 12.56
N ILE A 172 2.94 -2.50 11.47
CA ILE A 172 3.65 -1.23 11.33
C ILE A 172 3.25 -0.30 12.46
N LYS A 173 1.94 -0.08 12.65
CA LYS A 173 1.44 0.79 13.72
C LYS A 173 1.95 0.35 15.09
N GLN A 174 1.90 -0.95 15.41
CA GLN A 174 2.46 -1.50 16.65
C GLN A 174 3.94 -1.12 16.82
N LEU A 175 4.76 -1.30 15.78
CA LEU A 175 6.19 -0.96 15.82
C LEU A 175 6.44 0.54 15.96
N THR A 176 5.59 1.41 15.40
CA THR A 176 5.78 2.87 15.51
C THR A 176 5.70 3.40 16.95
N HIS A 177 5.19 2.61 17.90
CA HIS A 177 5.19 2.96 19.32
C HIS A 177 6.58 2.83 19.96
N THR A 178 7.48 2.03 19.40
CA THR A 178 8.79 1.73 19.98
C THR A 178 9.96 1.96 19.04
N GLU A 179 9.73 2.01 17.73
CA GLU A 179 10.75 2.05 16.69
C GLU A 179 10.54 3.26 15.78
N HIS A 180 11.64 3.82 15.27
CA HIS A 180 11.57 4.90 14.28
C HIS A 180 10.97 4.38 12.97
N ALA A 181 10.09 5.17 12.34
CA ALA A 181 9.51 4.84 11.04
C ALA A 181 10.53 4.44 9.97
N GLY A 182 11.68 5.14 9.92
CA GLY A 182 12.75 4.83 8.99
C GLY A 182 13.33 3.43 9.23
N SER A 183 13.47 2.99 10.49
CA SER A 183 13.93 1.64 10.83
C SER A 183 12.94 0.56 10.41
N ILE A 184 11.64 0.80 10.62
CA ILE A 184 10.58 -0.13 10.20
C ILE A 184 10.59 -0.30 8.67
N ALA A 185 10.71 0.81 7.93
CA ALA A 185 10.83 0.78 6.47
C ALA A 185 12.14 0.10 6.03
N PHE A 186 13.26 0.37 6.73
CA PHE A 186 14.57 -0.20 6.44
C PHE A 186 14.56 -1.72 6.53
N TYR A 187 14.08 -2.29 7.64
CA TYR A 187 14.03 -3.74 7.80
C TYR A 187 13.08 -4.40 6.79
N PHE A 188 11.97 -3.75 6.45
CA PHE A 188 11.09 -4.24 5.39
C PHE A 188 11.82 -4.31 4.04
N ALA A 189 12.46 -3.21 3.64
CA ALA A 189 13.21 -3.15 2.38
C ALA A 189 14.39 -4.14 2.37
N LEU A 190 15.13 -4.26 3.46
CA LEU A 190 16.24 -5.21 3.57
C LEU A 190 15.75 -6.66 3.46
N ILE A 191 14.72 -7.03 4.21
CA ILE A 191 14.19 -8.40 4.19
C ILE A 191 13.60 -8.73 2.81
N CYS A 192 12.79 -7.84 2.23
CA CYS A 192 12.26 -8.04 0.87
C CYS A 192 13.37 -8.10 -0.19
N SER A 193 14.43 -7.30 -0.06
CA SER A 193 15.60 -7.37 -0.92
C SER A 193 16.28 -8.75 -0.81
N LEU A 194 16.45 -9.28 0.40
CA LEU A 194 17.05 -10.61 0.58
C LEU A 194 16.18 -11.71 -0.01
N PHE A 195 14.86 -11.70 0.25
CA PHE A 195 13.93 -12.66 -0.36
C PHE A 195 13.87 -12.54 -1.89
N GLY A 196 13.91 -11.31 -2.42
CA GLY A 196 14.02 -11.07 -3.85
C GLY A 196 15.30 -11.67 -4.41
N LEU A 197 16.45 -11.40 -3.79
CA LEU A 197 17.75 -11.94 -4.21
C LEU A 197 17.77 -13.47 -4.20
N LEU A 198 17.11 -14.11 -3.23
CA LEU A 198 16.98 -15.56 -3.22
C LEU A 198 16.31 -16.08 -4.50
N THR A 199 15.43 -15.33 -5.17
CA THR A 199 14.86 -15.79 -6.44
C THR A 199 15.82 -15.79 -7.63
N ALA A 200 17.06 -15.27 -7.48
CA ALA A 200 18.02 -15.20 -8.57
C ALA A 200 18.35 -16.58 -9.16
N PHE A 201 18.36 -17.64 -8.34
CA PHE A 201 18.58 -19.01 -8.81
C PHE A 201 17.43 -19.56 -9.66
N LEU A 202 16.24 -18.93 -9.63
CA LEU A 202 15.09 -19.30 -10.45
C LEU A 202 15.15 -18.72 -11.88
N GLY A 203 16.17 -17.93 -12.20
CA GLY A 203 16.40 -17.38 -13.54
C GLY A 203 15.94 -15.93 -13.65
N TRP A 204 16.86 -15.00 -13.45
CA TRP A 204 16.65 -13.58 -13.73
C TRP A 204 16.92 -13.24 -15.20
N ALA A 205 16.14 -12.30 -15.74
CA ALA A 205 16.32 -11.80 -17.09
C ALA A 205 17.47 -10.77 -17.13
N PRO A 206 18.24 -10.69 -18.23
CA PRO A 206 19.14 -9.57 -18.43
C PRO A 206 18.34 -8.27 -18.51
N LEU A 207 18.78 -7.23 -17.79
CA LEU A 207 18.11 -5.93 -17.78
C LEU A 207 18.73 -5.02 -18.84
N ASP A 208 17.90 -4.47 -19.70
CA ASP A 208 18.28 -3.34 -20.53
C ASP A 208 18.25 -2.03 -19.72
N THR A 209 18.80 -0.96 -20.29
CA THR A 209 18.88 0.34 -19.61
C THR A 209 17.49 0.91 -19.30
N HIS A 210 16.51 0.64 -20.16
CA HIS A 210 15.13 1.11 -19.99
C HIS A 210 14.45 0.44 -18.79
N THR A 211 14.49 -0.89 -18.70
CA THR A 211 13.93 -1.63 -17.56
C THR A 211 14.63 -1.27 -16.26
N LEU A 212 15.96 -1.13 -16.29
CA LEU A 212 16.73 -0.72 -15.12
C LEU A 212 16.32 0.68 -14.62
N PHE A 213 16.10 1.64 -15.51
CA PHE A 213 15.61 2.98 -15.16
C PHE A 213 14.27 2.93 -14.40
N TRP A 214 13.32 2.12 -14.89
CA TRP A 214 12.02 1.96 -14.24
C TRP A 214 12.13 1.23 -12.90
N LEU A 215 13.00 0.23 -12.78
CA LEU A 215 13.25 -0.47 -11.52
C LEU A 215 13.89 0.42 -10.46
N ILE A 216 14.86 1.26 -10.85
CA ILE A 216 15.46 2.26 -9.96
C ILE A 216 14.40 3.27 -9.50
N SER A 217 13.63 3.81 -10.44
CA SER A 217 12.55 4.75 -10.14
C SER A 217 11.51 4.14 -9.20
N ALA A 218 11.11 2.89 -9.43
CA ALA A 218 10.22 2.14 -8.55
C ALA A 218 10.79 2.04 -7.12
N GLY A 219 12.09 1.75 -6.98
CA GLY A 219 12.74 1.69 -5.68
C GLY A 219 12.78 3.03 -4.96
N LEU A 220 13.08 4.12 -5.68
CA LEU A 220 13.11 5.47 -5.11
C LEU A 220 11.72 5.89 -4.62
N PHE A 221 10.69 5.79 -5.49
CA PHE A 221 9.31 6.07 -5.09
C PHE A 221 8.86 5.18 -3.94
N GLY A 222 9.14 3.88 -4.02
CA GLY A 222 8.76 2.90 -3.00
C GLY A 222 9.39 3.17 -1.65
N GLY A 223 10.68 3.50 -1.60
CA GLY A 223 11.37 3.81 -0.35
C GLY A 223 10.82 5.06 0.34
N VAL A 224 10.63 6.15 -0.41
CA VAL A 224 10.00 7.37 0.13
C VAL A 224 8.56 7.08 0.56
N ALA A 225 7.78 6.35 -0.25
CA ALA A 225 6.39 5.99 0.06
C ALA A 225 6.29 5.19 1.37
N HIS A 226 7.18 4.22 1.59
CA HIS A 226 7.19 3.42 2.81
C HIS A 226 7.52 4.22 4.06
N VAL A 227 8.50 5.12 4.00
CA VAL A 227 8.82 6.02 5.12
C VAL A 227 7.62 6.92 5.42
N VAL A 228 7.10 7.61 4.40
CA VAL A 228 5.99 8.57 4.55
C VAL A 228 4.72 7.87 5.06
N MET A 229 4.40 6.66 4.56
CA MET A 229 3.29 5.85 5.06
C MET A 229 3.49 5.46 6.52
N THR A 230 4.70 5.06 6.91
CA THR A 230 4.99 4.65 8.29
C THR A 230 4.93 5.86 9.23
N GLU A 231 5.41 7.02 8.81
CA GLU A 231 5.27 8.30 9.50
C GLU A 231 3.79 8.71 9.63
N ALA A 232 2.96 8.46 8.60
CA ALA A 232 1.52 8.65 8.68
C ALA A 232 0.89 7.79 9.79
N MET A 233 1.24 6.50 9.81
CA MET A 233 0.77 5.55 10.84
C MET A 233 1.31 5.89 12.23
N ALA A 234 2.50 6.47 12.36
CA ALA A 234 3.00 6.94 13.66
C ALA A 234 2.12 8.07 14.23
N ARG A 235 1.58 8.95 13.37
CA ARG A 235 0.81 10.16 13.76
C ARG A 235 -0.69 10.00 13.82
N THR A 236 -1.25 8.95 13.23
CA THR A 236 -2.71 8.75 13.14
C THR A 236 -3.05 7.27 13.29
N SER A 237 -4.27 6.96 13.73
CA SER A 237 -4.75 5.58 13.87
C SER A 237 -4.87 4.89 12.51
N VAL A 238 -4.76 3.57 12.50
CA VAL A 238 -4.93 2.76 11.28
C VAL A 238 -6.35 2.92 10.75
N SER A 239 -7.33 2.94 11.64
CA SER A 239 -8.75 3.09 11.27
C SER A 239 -9.02 4.42 10.56
N THR A 240 -8.50 5.55 11.05
CA THR A 240 -8.72 6.86 10.43
C THR A 240 -8.03 6.97 9.07
N LEU A 241 -6.86 6.35 8.91
CA LEU A 241 -6.14 6.35 7.63
C LEU A 241 -6.79 5.46 6.55
N ALA A 242 -7.65 4.52 6.94
CA ALA A 242 -8.25 3.52 6.03
C ALA A 242 -9.02 4.15 4.86
N VAL A 243 -9.84 5.18 5.10
CA VAL A 243 -10.62 5.85 4.02
C VAL A 243 -9.71 6.50 2.98
N PHE A 244 -8.61 7.10 3.44
CA PHE A 244 -7.70 7.83 2.55
C PHE A 244 -6.90 6.90 1.64
N GLU A 245 -6.89 5.59 1.89
CA GLU A 245 -6.26 4.64 0.99
C GLU A 245 -6.99 4.50 -0.35
N TYR A 246 -8.31 4.70 -0.36
CA TYR A 246 -9.11 4.67 -1.59
C TYR A 246 -8.73 5.79 -2.57
N THR A 247 -8.06 6.85 -2.08
CA THR A 247 -7.53 7.91 -2.95
C THR A 247 -6.47 7.42 -3.93
N ALA A 248 -5.89 6.22 -3.72
CA ALA A 248 -5.02 5.57 -4.70
C ALA A 248 -5.68 5.46 -6.09
N ILE A 249 -7.02 5.35 -6.16
CA ILE A 249 -7.74 5.31 -7.44
C ILE A 249 -7.63 6.62 -8.21
N PHE A 250 -7.60 7.77 -7.53
CA PHE A 250 -7.41 9.07 -8.19
C PHE A 250 -6.03 9.21 -8.79
N TRP A 251 -5.01 8.73 -8.08
CA TRP A 251 -3.66 8.70 -8.60
C TRP A 251 -3.53 7.74 -9.79
N ALA A 252 -4.18 6.57 -9.72
CA ALA A 252 -4.21 5.63 -10.84
C ALA A 252 -4.88 6.24 -12.08
N LEU A 253 -6.07 6.83 -11.92
CA LEU A 253 -6.79 7.52 -13.01
C LEU A 253 -6.01 8.70 -13.57
N GLY A 254 -5.36 9.50 -12.72
CA GLY A 254 -4.54 10.62 -13.15
C GLY A 254 -3.31 10.19 -13.95
N LEU A 255 -2.65 9.10 -13.53
CA LEU A 255 -1.53 8.51 -14.28
C LEU A 255 -2.02 7.92 -15.60
N ASP A 256 -3.13 7.18 -15.60
CA ASP A 256 -3.73 6.61 -16.80
C ASP A 256 -4.09 7.70 -17.82
N TYR A 257 -4.76 8.78 -17.37
CA TYR A 257 -5.04 9.94 -18.20
C TYR A 257 -3.78 10.61 -18.74
N SER A 258 -2.73 10.76 -17.92
CA SER A 258 -1.48 11.41 -18.37
C SER A 258 -0.73 10.61 -19.43
N VAL A 259 -0.90 9.28 -19.45
CA VAL A 259 -0.21 8.38 -20.38
C VAL A 259 -1.05 8.13 -21.62
N PHE A 260 -2.37 7.96 -21.48
CA PHE A 260 -3.26 7.50 -22.55
C PHE A 260 -4.29 8.54 -23.01
N GLY A 261 -4.43 9.67 -22.30
CA GLY A 261 -5.32 10.79 -22.68
C GLY A 261 -6.82 10.52 -22.58
N GLY A 262 -7.23 9.31 -22.14
CA GLY A 262 -8.63 8.92 -22.03
C GLY A 262 -9.32 9.52 -20.80
N LEU A 263 -10.44 10.23 -21.01
CA LEU A 263 -11.24 10.73 -19.89
C LEU A 263 -11.91 9.58 -19.14
N PRO A 264 -12.02 9.67 -17.80
CA PRO A 264 -12.74 8.66 -17.02
C PRO A 264 -14.22 8.65 -17.38
N ASP A 265 -14.79 7.44 -17.38
CA ASP A 265 -16.22 7.21 -17.59
C ASP A 265 -17.06 8.07 -16.60
N PRO A 266 -18.21 8.64 -17.02
CA PRO A 266 -19.13 9.33 -16.12
C PRO A 266 -19.48 8.56 -14.84
N ILE A 267 -19.58 7.22 -14.89
CA ILE A 267 -19.80 6.36 -13.72
C ILE A 267 -18.61 6.42 -12.75
N ALA A 268 -17.39 6.48 -13.27
CA ALA A 268 -16.19 6.64 -12.44
C ALA A 268 -16.18 8.00 -11.71
N LEU A 269 -16.76 9.05 -12.29
CA LEU A 269 -16.93 10.35 -11.61
C LEU A 269 -17.87 10.23 -10.39
N VAL A 270 -18.94 9.43 -10.49
CA VAL A 270 -19.86 9.20 -9.35
C VAL A 270 -19.12 8.52 -8.20
N GLY A 271 -18.40 7.44 -8.48
CA GLY A 271 -17.62 6.75 -7.46
C GLY A 271 -16.51 7.63 -6.87
N ALA A 272 -15.90 8.51 -7.69
CA ALA A 272 -14.93 9.50 -7.25
C ALA A 272 -15.51 10.48 -6.23
N VAL A 273 -16.69 11.04 -6.51
CA VAL A 273 -17.39 11.94 -5.59
C VAL A 273 -17.68 11.21 -4.27
N ILE A 274 -18.13 9.96 -4.30
CA ILE A 274 -18.41 9.16 -3.10
C ILE A 274 -17.15 9.00 -2.22
N ILE A 275 -16.00 8.66 -2.83
CA ILE A 275 -14.72 8.54 -2.10
C ILE A 275 -14.33 9.89 -1.45
N VAL A 276 -14.48 11.00 -2.17
CA VAL A 276 -14.18 12.34 -1.64
C VAL A 276 -15.11 12.66 -0.46
N LEU A 277 -16.40 12.41 -0.58
CA LEU A 277 -17.38 12.65 0.49
C LEU A 277 -17.08 11.81 1.74
N ALA A 278 -16.69 10.54 1.56
CA ALA A 278 -16.26 9.69 2.67
C ALA A 278 -15.01 10.26 3.39
N GLY A 279 -14.01 10.71 2.63
CA GLY A 279 -12.80 11.33 3.19
C GLY A 279 -13.10 12.63 3.95
N VAL A 280 -13.93 13.52 3.37
CA VAL A 280 -14.39 14.75 4.02
C VAL A 280 -15.20 14.44 5.29
N GLY A 281 -16.01 13.39 5.27
CA GLY A 281 -16.76 12.90 6.43
C GLY A 281 -15.85 12.53 7.60
N VAL A 282 -14.76 11.78 7.34
CA VAL A 282 -13.76 11.45 8.36
C VAL A 282 -13.05 12.70 8.89
N LEU A 283 -12.65 13.62 8.01
CA LEU A 283 -11.98 14.87 8.42
C LEU A 283 -12.84 15.69 9.39
N LYS A 284 -14.16 15.79 9.14
CA LYS A 284 -15.09 16.48 10.02
C LYS A 284 -15.16 15.84 11.41
N ILE A 285 -15.09 14.52 11.50
CA ILE A 285 -15.13 13.81 12.79
C ILE A 285 -13.85 14.04 13.58
N GLU A 286 -12.69 13.89 12.95
CA GLU A 286 -11.37 14.08 13.58
C GLU A 286 -11.11 15.53 14.00
N SER A 287 -11.80 16.50 13.36
CA SER A 287 -11.73 17.91 13.72
C SER A 287 -12.58 18.30 14.94
N ARG A 288 -13.49 17.43 15.40
CA ARG A 288 -14.33 17.74 16.57
C ARG A 288 -13.51 17.59 17.85
N PRO A 289 -13.50 18.59 18.75
CA PRO A 289 -12.83 18.43 20.04
C PRO A 289 -13.45 17.26 20.79
N VAL A 290 -12.61 16.37 21.31
CA VAL A 290 -13.02 15.31 22.22
C VAL A 290 -13.70 16.00 23.41
N ARG A 291 -15.03 15.89 23.50
CA ARG A 291 -15.74 16.29 24.72
C ARG A 291 -15.30 15.31 25.81
N GLY A 292 -14.50 15.81 26.74
CA GLY A 292 -14.11 15.10 27.96
C GLY A 292 -15.30 14.87 28.87
#